data_AF-A0A939JMD2-F1
#
_entry.id   AF-A0A939JMD2-F1
#
_cell.length_a   1.000
_cell.length_b   1.000
_cell.length_c   1.000
_cell.angle_alpha   90.00
_cell.angle_beta   90.00
_cell.angle_gamma   90.00
#
_symmetry.space_group_name_H-M   'P 1'
#
loop_
_entity.id
_entity.type
_entity.pdbx_description
1 polymer ?
#
loop_
_entity_poly.entity_id
_entity_poly.type
_entity_poly.pdbx_seq_one_letter_code
_entity_poly.pdbx_strand_id
1 'polypeptide(L)'
;ARRAFQDASDMPDLIGQAVHAAMEKSQGDVEAASAALLKRAIPDAMILLDACRKGARYDIIAHPWIPDVLKKKTARGADEIWEARPKWTRAALPPGTHEITALDINGAYLSALKTHLPLGVLEHSAGNTHDRRRAGIHLITPPPWEHEAVLPNPIGNRDEAGPLWVTEPTLRLLLRLSGTKYGLCEPPVIHESFTSGATENLLEKFRGTLRDARETAIAEDDEVTLEYVKAMYSKFVSTMGESNYNRELYRPDWMHIIRSQAFANLWTKAFKAHNENLTVVRAMGTDELHVLGDWRRVFPEGRGVTEVKVKDVYTAGVGDAEN
;
A
#
# COMPACT_ATOMS: atom_id res chain seq x y z
N ALA A 1 1.11 19.46 34.21
CA ALA A 1 2.18 18.46 34.00
C ALA A 1 2.17 18.03 32.54
N ARG A 2 3.20 18.36 31.76
CA ARG A 2 3.36 17.89 30.37
C ARG A 2 3.66 16.39 30.43
N ARG A 3 2.74 15.54 29.94
CA ARG A 3 3.04 14.13 29.71
C ARG A 3 4.10 14.07 28.61
N ALA A 4 5.31 13.65 28.97
CA ALA A 4 6.35 13.29 28.02
C ALA A 4 5.79 12.21 27.09
N PHE A 5 6.06 12.34 25.79
CA PHE A 5 5.97 11.21 24.87
C PHE A 5 6.81 10.07 25.47
N GLN A 6 6.22 8.89 25.67
CA GLN A 6 6.99 7.71 26.04
C GLN A 6 8.04 7.48 24.96
N ASP A 7 9.30 7.36 25.37
CA ASP A 7 10.39 6.96 24.49
C ASP A 7 10.11 5.57 23.90
N ALA A 8 10.60 5.33 22.69
CA ALA A 8 10.44 4.05 22.00
C ALA A 8 11.01 2.85 22.80
N SER A 9 11.89 3.10 23.78
CA SER A 9 12.54 2.10 24.64
C SER A 9 11.62 1.44 25.69
N ASP A 10 10.42 1.98 25.94
CA ASP A 10 9.49 1.43 26.95
C ASP A 10 8.49 0.40 26.38
N MET A 11 8.55 0.13 25.08
CA MET A 11 7.69 -0.87 24.45
C MET A 11 8.33 -2.25 24.57
N PRO A 12 7.61 -3.27 25.09
CA PRO A 12 8.12 -4.63 25.09
C PRO A 12 8.36 -5.09 23.65
N ASP A 13 9.48 -5.78 23.41
CA ASP A 13 9.77 -6.42 22.13
C ASP A 13 8.87 -7.64 21.92
N LEU A 14 7.62 -7.37 21.52
CA LEU A 14 6.61 -8.41 21.33
C LEU A 14 6.95 -9.33 20.16
N ILE A 15 7.69 -8.85 19.15
CA ILE A 15 8.05 -9.63 17.97
C ILE A 15 9.15 -10.62 18.35
N GLY A 16 10.26 -10.14 18.92
CA GLY A 16 11.37 -10.99 19.35
C GLY A 16 10.94 -12.00 20.41
N GLN A 17 10.10 -11.59 21.38
CA GLN A 17 9.54 -12.52 22.39
C GLN A 17 8.70 -13.63 21.75
N ALA A 18 7.87 -13.31 20.76
CA ALA A 18 7.06 -14.32 20.07
C ALA A 18 7.93 -15.30 19.29
N VAL A 19 8.96 -14.80 18.60
CA VAL A 19 9.90 -15.62 17.83
C VAL A 19 10.68 -16.55 18.77
N HIS A 20 11.26 -16.02 19.84
CA HIS A 20 11.99 -16.82 20.84
C HIS A 20 11.12 -17.93 21.41
N ALA A 21 9.91 -17.61 21.86
CA ALA A 21 8.98 -18.60 22.41
C ALA A 21 8.56 -19.67 21.39
N ALA A 22 8.42 -19.30 20.10
CA ALA A 22 8.11 -20.24 19.04
C ALA A 22 9.28 -21.18 18.74
N MET A 23 10.51 -20.65 18.72
CA MET A 23 11.74 -21.43 18.53
C MET A 23 11.98 -22.41 19.69
N GLU A 24 11.82 -21.96 20.94
CA GLU A 24 11.91 -22.82 22.12
C GLU A 24 10.88 -23.96 22.08
N LYS A 25 9.62 -23.63 21.80
CA LYS A 25 8.53 -24.62 21.72
C LYS A 25 8.75 -25.64 20.60
N SER A 26 9.38 -25.22 19.51
CA SER A 26 9.69 -26.07 18.36
C SER A 26 11.06 -26.75 18.49
N GLN A 27 11.74 -26.62 19.64
CA GLN A 27 13.07 -27.21 19.90
C GLN A 27 14.11 -26.83 18.83
N GLY A 28 14.01 -25.61 18.30
CA GLY A 28 14.89 -25.11 17.23
C GLY A 28 14.47 -25.48 15.81
N ASP A 29 13.37 -26.20 15.61
CA ASP A 29 12.81 -26.45 14.27
C ASP A 29 12.24 -25.16 13.67
N VAL A 30 12.97 -24.62 12.69
CA VAL A 30 12.67 -23.37 11.97
C VAL A 30 11.35 -23.46 11.22
N GLU A 31 11.08 -24.56 10.51
CA GLU A 31 9.86 -24.70 9.73
C GLU A 31 8.63 -24.78 10.64
N ALA A 32 8.73 -25.55 11.74
CA ALA A 32 7.66 -25.66 12.72
C ALA A 32 7.41 -24.33 13.45
N ALA A 33 8.46 -23.60 13.81
CA ALA A 33 8.36 -22.28 14.43
C ALA A 33 7.70 -21.26 13.50
N SER A 34 8.16 -21.17 12.25
CA SER A 34 7.57 -20.31 11.22
C SER A 34 6.08 -20.66 11.00
N ALA A 35 5.74 -21.94 10.84
CA ALA A 35 4.34 -22.35 10.66
C ALA A 35 3.44 -21.98 11.86
N ALA A 36 3.97 -22.04 13.09
CA ALA A 36 3.25 -21.63 14.29
C ALA A 36 3.04 -20.11 14.35
N LEU A 37 4.09 -19.33 14.06
CA LEU A 37 4.05 -17.88 14.02
C LEU A 37 3.11 -17.36 12.94
N LEU A 38 3.14 -17.95 11.74
CA LEU A 38 2.26 -17.59 10.63
C LEU A 38 0.78 -17.76 11.00
N LYS A 39 0.42 -18.74 11.84
CA LYS A 39 -0.96 -18.92 12.34
C LYS A 39 -1.37 -17.83 13.32
N ARG A 40 -0.41 -17.28 14.08
CA ARG A 40 -0.65 -16.23 15.09
C ARG A 40 -0.44 -14.80 14.59
N ALA A 41 0.05 -14.62 13.37
CA ALA A 41 0.37 -13.30 12.83
C ALA A 41 -0.76 -12.26 12.93
N ILE A 42 -2.04 -12.66 12.82
CA ILE A 42 -3.18 -11.73 13.00
C ILE A 42 -3.35 -11.32 14.47
N PRO A 43 -3.59 -12.24 15.42
CA PRO A 43 -3.76 -11.85 16.82
C PRO A 43 -2.53 -11.14 17.38
N ASP A 44 -1.32 -11.57 17.03
CA ASP A 44 -0.10 -10.91 17.50
C ASP A 44 0.07 -9.50 16.87
N ALA A 45 -0.38 -9.28 15.63
CA ALA A 45 -0.44 -7.94 15.04
C ALA A 45 -1.44 -7.02 15.76
N MET A 46 -2.58 -7.55 16.20
CA MET A 46 -3.56 -6.77 16.98
C MET A 46 -3.02 -6.42 18.37
N ILE A 47 -2.39 -7.37 19.07
CA ILE A 47 -1.71 -7.12 20.35
C ILE A 47 -0.64 -6.03 20.18
N LEU A 48 0.15 -6.10 19.11
CA LEU A 48 1.17 -5.10 18.81
C LEU A 48 0.55 -3.73 18.51
N LEU A 49 -0.54 -3.68 17.74
CA LEU A 49 -1.27 -2.45 17.46
C LEU A 49 -1.78 -1.80 18.75
N ASP A 50 -2.40 -2.57 19.63
CA ASP A 50 -2.91 -2.09 20.91
C ASP A 50 -1.79 -1.55 21.80
N ALA A 51 -0.66 -2.26 21.86
CA ALA A 51 0.50 -1.79 22.59
C ALA A 51 1.03 -0.47 22.01
N CYS A 52 1.08 -0.33 20.68
CA CYS A 52 1.49 0.90 20.00
C CYS A 52 0.53 2.06 20.24
N ARG A 53 -0.74 1.78 20.52
CA ARG A 53 -1.78 2.79 20.74
C ARG A 53 -1.91 3.24 22.20
N LYS A 54 -1.20 2.62 23.15
CA LYS A 54 -1.17 3.10 24.55
C LYS A 54 -0.71 4.56 24.60
N GLY A 55 -1.57 5.43 25.13
CA GLY A 55 -1.30 6.88 25.20
C GLY A 55 -1.51 7.65 23.89
N ALA A 56 -2.06 7.01 22.84
CA ALA A 56 -2.38 7.68 21.59
C ALA A 56 -3.42 8.79 21.80
N ARG A 57 -3.31 9.85 21.00
CA ARG A 57 -4.20 11.02 21.08
C ARG A 57 -5.63 10.74 20.59
N TYR A 58 -5.78 9.76 19.70
CA TYR A 58 -7.03 9.50 18.99
C TYR A 58 -7.56 8.11 19.31
N ASP A 59 -8.80 8.06 19.80
CA ASP A 59 -9.57 6.83 19.82
C ASP A 59 -10.02 6.47 18.40
N ILE A 60 -10.15 5.17 18.16
CA ILE A 60 -10.66 4.64 16.89
C ILE A 60 -12.00 3.98 17.15
N ILE A 61 -12.95 4.21 16.24
CA ILE A 61 -14.16 3.39 16.22
C ILE A 61 -13.80 2.12 15.45
N ALA A 62 -13.68 1.01 16.16
CA ALA A 62 -13.32 -0.28 15.58
C ALA A 62 -14.42 -0.89 14.70
N HIS A 63 -15.68 -0.58 15.02
CA HIS A 63 -16.88 -1.05 14.31
C HIS A 63 -17.82 0.13 14.01
N PRO A 64 -17.47 1.03 13.09
CA PRO A 64 -18.34 2.14 12.73
C PRO A 64 -19.53 1.62 11.93
N TRP A 65 -20.59 2.43 11.86
CA TRP A 65 -21.57 2.25 10.79
C TRP A 65 -20.88 2.42 9.43
N ILE A 66 -21.20 1.55 8.48
CA ILE A 66 -20.55 1.48 7.17
C ILE A 66 -21.58 1.79 6.07
N PRO A 67 -21.29 2.74 5.17
CA PRO A 67 -22.08 3.01 3.98
C PRO A 67 -22.30 1.76 3.12
N ASP A 68 -23.43 1.68 2.43
CA ASP A 68 -23.78 0.49 1.63
C ASP A 68 -22.77 0.16 0.54
N VAL A 69 -22.13 1.17 -0.05
CA VAL A 69 -21.06 1.00 -1.06
C VAL A 69 -19.83 0.24 -0.55
N LEU A 70 -19.60 0.23 0.77
CA LEU A 70 -18.52 -0.51 1.42
C LEU A 70 -18.93 -1.90 1.89
N LYS A 71 -20.21 -2.27 1.74
CA LYS A 71 -20.70 -3.61 2.07
C LYS A 71 -20.64 -4.47 0.82
N LYS A 72 -20.15 -5.69 0.97
CA LYS A 72 -20.28 -6.65 -0.14
C LYS A 72 -21.75 -7.01 -0.37
N LYS A 73 -22.20 -6.83 -1.62
CA LYS A 73 -23.55 -7.25 -2.05
C LYS A 73 -23.73 -8.76 -1.99
N THR A 74 -22.66 -9.52 -2.23
CA THR A 74 -22.64 -10.99 -2.10
C THR A 74 -21.25 -11.46 -1.66
N ALA A 75 -21.15 -12.65 -1.06
CA ALA A 75 -19.89 -13.21 -0.58
C ALA A 75 -18.80 -13.38 -1.67
N ARG A 76 -19.21 -13.48 -2.94
CA ARG A 76 -18.31 -13.58 -4.11
C ARG A 76 -18.43 -12.37 -5.05
N GLY A 77 -19.17 -11.34 -4.65
CA GLY A 77 -19.39 -10.14 -5.46
C GLY A 77 -18.13 -9.30 -5.54
N ALA A 78 -18.00 -8.55 -6.63
CA ALA A 78 -17.00 -7.50 -6.73
C ALA A 78 -17.32 -6.38 -5.73
N ASP A 79 -16.28 -5.77 -5.17
CA ASP A 79 -16.40 -4.55 -4.39
C ASP A 79 -16.79 -3.39 -5.31
N GLU A 80 -17.60 -2.44 -4.81
CA GLU A 80 -17.91 -1.21 -5.56
C GLU A 80 -16.75 -0.21 -5.52
N ILE A 81 -15.84 -0.38 -4.57
CA ILE A 81 -14.66 0.47 -4.41
C ILE A 81 -13.59 0.07 -5.42
N TRP A 82 -13.25 1.01 -6.28
CA TRP A 82 -12.17 0.87 -7.23
C TRP A 82 -10.83 1.28 -6.60
N GLU A 83 -9.98 0.29 -6.31
CA GLU A 83 -8.68 0.52 -5.66
C GLU A 83 -7.59 1.06 -6.61
N ALA A 84 -7.87 1.17 -7.91
CA ALA A 84 -6.91 1.62 -8.93
C ALA A 84 -5.66 0.72 -9.08
N ARG A 85 -5.87 -0.61 -9.06
CA ARG A 85 -4.79 -1.59 -9.23
C ARG A 85 -4.06 -1.43 -10.58
N PRO A 86 -2.74 -1.22 -10.59
CA PRO A 86 -1.95 -1.16 -11.81
C PRO A 86 -1.95 -2.50 -12.55
N LYS A 87 -2.27 -2.42 -13.84
CA LYS A 87 -2.10 -3.49 -14.82
C LYS A 87 -1.85 -2.83 -16.17
N TRP A 88 -0.65 -2.27 -16.33
CA TRP A 88 -0.29 -1.49 -17.50
C TRP A 88 1.01 -2.01 -18.10
N THR A 89 1.03 -2.10 -19.43
CA THR A 89 2.21 -2.40 -20.23
C THR A 89 2.28 -1.38 -21.34
N ARG A 90 3.46 -0.80 -21.56
CA ARG A 90 3.72 0.14 -22.65
C ARG A 90 3.40 -0.54 -23.99
N ALA A 91 2.61 0.13 -24.83
CA ALA A 91 2.19 -0.41 -26.11
C ALA A 91 3.32 -0.60 -27.12
N ALA A 92 4.29 0.33 -27.15
CA ALA A 92 5.44 0.29 -28.05
C ALA A 92 6.73 0.62 -27.30
N LEU A 93 7.74 -0.23 -27.47
CA LEU A 93 9.10 0.05 -27.00
C LEU A 93 9.82 0.96 -28.01
N PRO A 94 10.87 1.69 -27.59
CA PRO A 94 11.80 2.31 -28.52
C PRO A 94 12.34 1.28 -29.54
N PRO A 95 12.70 1.68 -30.77
CA PRO A 95 13.29 0.76 -31.74
C PRO A 95 14.52 0.02 -31.20
N GLY A 96 14.72 -1.21 -31.66
CA GLY A 96 15.83 -2.06 -31.26
C GLY A 96 15.49 -3.11 -30.20
N THR A 97 16.50 -3.90 -29.87
CA THR A 97 16.45 -4.96 -28.85
C THR A 97 16.94 -4.40 -27.52
N HIS A 98 16.11 -4.50 -26.47
CA HIS A 98 16.38 -3.87 -25.18
C HIS A 98 16.41 -4.89 -24.05
N GLU A 99 17.34 -4.73 -23.12
CA GLU A 99 17.32 -5.41 -21.84
C GLU A 99 16.41 -4.64 -20.86
N ILE A 100 15.40 -5.33 -20.33
CA ILE A 100 14.42 -4.80 -19.40
C ILE A 100 14.67 -5.43 -18.04
N THR A 101 14.76 -4.60 -17.01
CA THR A 101 14.86 -5.06 -15.62
C THR A 101 13.49 -5.00 -14.96
N ALA A 102 13.00 -6.13 -14.45
CA ALA A 102 11.86 -6.20 -13.55
C ALA A 102 12.32 -5.95 -12.11
N LEU A 103 11.75 -4.93 -11.46
CA LEU A 103 12.06 -4.54 -10.09
C LEU A 103 10.91 -4.93 -9.16
N ASP A 104 11.25 -5.46 -8.00
CA ASP A 104 10.32 -5.76 -6.90
C ASP A 104 10.47 -4.70 -5.81
N ILE A 105 9.37 -4.02 -5.50
CA ILE A 105 9.32 -2.98 -4.47
C ILE A 105 9.11 -3.63 -3.10
N ASN A 106 10.13 -3.54 -2.25
CA ASN A 106 10.09 -4.15 -0.93
C ASN A 106 8.99 -3.55 -0.03
N GLY A 107 8.26 -4.42 0.67
CA GLY A 107 7.36 -4.01 1.76
C GLY A 107 6.26 -3.04 1.34
N ALA A 108 5.65 -3.23 0.17
CA ALA A 108 4.65 -2.30 -0.37
C ALA A 108 3.49 -2.02 0.61
N TYR A 109 2.91 -3.06 1.23
CA TYR A 109 1.87 -2.88 2.25
C TYR A 109 2.38 -2.25 3.55
N LEU A 110 3.60 -2.59 3.99
CA LEU A 110 4.23 -1.96 5.16
C LEU A 110 4.44 -0.46 4.93
N SER A 111 4.88 -0.07 3.73
CA SER A 111 4.97 1.34 3.32
C SER A 111 3.60 2.02 3.29
N ALA A 112 2.58 1.31 2.80
CA ALA A 112 1.22 1.83 2.65
C ALA A 112 0.47 2.04 3.97
N LEU A 113 0.94 1.47 5.09
CA LEU A 113 0.41 1.79 6.42
C LEU A 113 0.57 3.27 6.78
N LYS A 114 1.50 3.98 6.13
CA LYS A 114 1.59 5.43 6.19
C LYS A 114 0.61 6.05 5.20
N THR A 115 -0.62 6.27 5.66
CA THR A 115 -1.71 6.86 4.87
C THR A 115 -2.75 7.52 5.77
N HIS A 116 -3.56 8.43 5.22
CA HIS A 116 -4.62 9.08 5.98
C HIS A 116 -5.78 8.11 6.22
N LEU A 117 -5.96 7.72 7.48
CA LEU A 117 -7.04 6.83 7.89
C LEU A 117 -8.16 7.59 8.60
N PRO A 118 -9.44 7.33 8.25
CA PRO A 118 -10.58 7.91 8.94
C PRO A 118 -10.65 7.41 10.40
N LEU A 119 -10.79 8.32 11.36
CA LEU A 119 -10.83 8.00 12.79
C LEU A 119 -12.19 7.44 13.25
N GLY A 120 -13.28 7.93 12.68
CA GLY A 120 -14.64 7.69 13.16
C GLY A 120 -15.60 7.20 12.10
N VAL A 121 -16.91 7.41 12.36
CA VAL A 121 -17.99 7.11 11.40
C VAL A 121 -17.85 8.03 10.19
N LEU A 122 -18.02 7.46 8.99
CA LEU A 122 -17.97 8.24 7.75
C LEU A 122 -19.27 9.03 7.59
N GLU A 123 -19.14 10.34 7.44
CA GLU A 123 -20.25 11.24 7.17
C GLU A 123 -20.35 11.51 5.67
N HIS A 124 -21.58 11.53 5.17
CA HIS A 124 -21.87 11.86 3.79
C HIS A 124 -21.74 13.37 3.55
N SER A 125 -21.18 13.73 2.40
CA SER A 125 -21.17 15.09 1.87
C SER A 125 -21.28 15.07 0.36
N ALA A 126 -22.03 15.99 -0.22
CA ALA A 126 -22.15 16.16 -1.67
C ALA A 126 -21.40 17.42 -2.16
N GLY A 127 -21.04 17.41 -3.44
CA GLY A 127 -20.43 18.55 -4.14
C GLY A 127 -18.95 18.37 -4.46
N ASN A 128 -18.46 19.25 -5.34
CA ASN A 128 -17.13 19.17 -5.90
C ASN A 128 -16.06 19.82 -5.00
N THR A 129 -15.88 19.28 -3.79
CA THR A 129 -14.92 19.80 -2.82
C THR A 129 -14.13 18.68 -2.14
N HIS A 130 -12.86 18.95 -1.83
CA HIS A 130 -11.99 18.05 -1.08
C HIS A 130 -11.49 18.70 0.20
N ASP A 131 -11.77 18.09 1.35
CA ASP A 131 -11.20 18.50 2.63
C ASP A 131 -9.95 17.67 2.97
N ARG A 132 -8.79 18.32 2.95
CA ARG A 132 -7.49 17.70 3.21
C ARG A 132 -7.35 17.11 4.62
N ARG A 133 -8.20 17.51 5.58
CA ARG A 133 -8.21 17.01 6.97
C ARG A 133 -9.09 15.77 7.16
N ARG A 134 -9.81 15.38 6.12
CA ARG A 134 -10.70 14.22 6.11
C ARG A 134 -10.13 13.13 5.19
N ALA A 135 -10.57 11.91 5.43
CA ALA A 135 -10.29 10.77 4.57
C ALA A 135 -11.51 9.87 4.50
N GLY A 136 -11.61 9.10 3.42
CA GLY A 136 -12.61 8.08 3.22
C GLY A 136 -12.69 7.64 1.77
N ILE A 137 -13.92 7.61 1.24
CA ILE A 137 -14.21 7.23 -0.14
C ILE A 137 -14.99 8.33 -0.86
N HIS A 138 -14.83 8.40 -2.18
CA HIS A 138 -15.32 9.49 -3.01
C HIS A 138 -15.87 8.94 -4.32
N LEU A 139 -17.07 9.35 -4.70
CA LEU A 139 -17.59 9.14 -6.05
C LEU A 139 -17.04 10.24 -6.93
N ILE A 140 -16.23 9.88 -7.92
CA ILE A 140 -15.60 10.86 -8.82
C ILE A 140 -15.89 10.52 -10.28
N THR A 141 -15.88 11.53 -11.14
CA THR A 141 -15.57 11.33 -12.57
C THR A 141 -14.09 11.67 -12.76
N PRO A 142 -13.24 10.69 -13.12
CA PRO A 142 -11.83 10.92 -13.37
C PRO A 142 -11.65 11.68 -14.70
N PRO A 143 -10.60 12.51 -14.83
CA PRO A 143 -10.27 13.14 -16.09
C PRO A 143 -9.82 12.09 -17.14
N PRO A 144 -9.87 12.41 -18.44
CA PRO A 144 -9.14 11.66 -19.45
C PRO A 144 -7.64 11.57 -19.10
N TRP A 145 -7.01 10.46 -19.46
CA TRP A 145 -5.57 10.25 -19.26
C TRP A 145 -4.87 10.14 -20.61
N GLU A 146 -4.13 11.18 -20.98
CA GLU A 146 -3.51 11.30 -22.32
C GLU A 146 -2.09 10.73 -22.37
N HIS A 147 -1.58 10.21 -21.25
CA HIS A 147 -0.20 9.74 -21.13
C HIS A 147 -0.04 8.21 -21.17
N GLU A 148 -1.06 7.47 -21.61
CA GLU A 148 -1.07 6.00 -21.62
C GLU A 148 0.07 5.37 -22.43
N ALA A 149 0.61 6.11 -23.41
CA ALA A 149 1.76 5.66 -24.20
C ALA A 149 3.06 5.59 -23.39
N VAL A 150 3.17 6.34 -22.28
CA VAL A 150 4.43 6.50 -21.53
C VAL A 150 4.32 6.21 -20.03
N LEU A 151 3.14 6.31 -19.46
CA LEU A 151 2.88 6.17 -18.04
C LEU A 151 1.58 5.39 -17.78
N PRO A 152 1.52 4.58 -16.70
CA PRO A 152 0.29 3.95 -16.29
C PRO A 152 -0.76 4.99 -15.91
N ASN A 153 -2.03 4.68 -16.18
CA ASN A 153 -3.14 5.52 -15.72
C ASN A 153 -3.22 5.49 -14.18
N PRO A 154 -3.30 6.65 -13.48
CA PRO A 154 -3.39 6.72 -12.02
C PRO A 154 -4.64 6.03 -11.45
N ILE A 155 -5.69 5.79 -12.25
CA ILE A 155 -6.83 4.97 -11.85
C ILE A 155 -6.66 3.48 -12.20
N GLY A 156 -5.48 3.01 -12.60
CA GLY A 156 -5.26 1.60 -12.97
C GLY A 156 -5.93 1.22 -14.29
N ASN A 157 -6.12 -0.09 -14.52
CA ASN A 157 -6.67 -0.62 -15.78
C ASN A 157 -8.19 -0.66 -15.75
N ARG A 158 -8.82 0.50 -15.99
CA ARG A 158 -10.28 0.64 -16.07
C ARG A 158 -10.73 0.78 -17.51
N ASP A 159 -11.68 -0.06 -17.93
CA ASP A 159 -12.24 -0.01 -19.27
C ASP A 159 -13.54 0.82 -19.34
N GLU A 160 -14.31 0.85 -18.26
CA GLU A 160 -15.59 1.57 -18.20
C GLU A 160 -15.40 3.08 -18.03
N ALA A 161 -16.19 3.87 -18.75
CA ALA A 161 -16.23 5.33 -18.60
C ALA A 161 -17.16 5.75 -17.45
N GLY A 162 -17.10 7.04 -17.07
CA GLY A 162 -18.05 7.64 -16.12
C GLY A 162 -17.65 7.51 -14.64
N PRO A 163 -18.59 7.81 -13.72
CA PRO A 163 -18.30 7.87 -12.28
C PRO A 163 -17.87 6.53 -11.68
N LEU A 164 -17.02 6.60 -10.66
CA LEU A 164 -16.60 5.45 -9.86
C LEU A 164 -16.26 5.85 -8.43
N TRP A 165 -16.43 4.92 -7.49
CA TRP A 165 -16.00 5.08 -6.12
C TRP A 165 -14.51 4.80 -5.99
N VAL A 166 -13.74 5.80 -5.56
CA VAL A 166 -12.31 5.67 -5.26
C VAL A 166 -12.05 5.96 -3.79
N THR A 167 -10.86 5.61 -3.32
CA THR A 167 -10.39 5.90 -1.97
C THR A 167 -9.60 7.20 -1.92
N GLU A 168 -9.40 7.71 -0.71
CA GLU A 168 -8.62 8.93 -0.44
C GLU A 168 -7.23 8.95 -1.13
N PRO A 169 -6.41 7.87 -1.14
CA PRO A 169 -5.12 7.89 -1.83
C PRO A 169 -5.20 8.14 -3.34
N THR A 170 -6.18 7.53 -4.01
CA THR A 170 -6.39 7.71 -5.45
C THR A 170 -6.85 9.13 -5.76
N LEU A 171 -7.80 9.66 -4.98
CA LEU A 171 -8.24 11.06 -5.13
C LEU A 171 -7.07 12.04 -4.91
N ARG A 172 -6.29 11.86 -3.83
CA ARG A 172 -5.13 12.71 -3.55
C ARG A 172 -4.06 12.60 -4.63
N LEU A 173 -3.88 11.42 -5.23
CA LEU A 173 -2.99 11.26 -6.37
C LEU A 173 -3.48 12.10 -7.55
N LEU A 174 -4.72 11.92 -7.99
CA LEU A 174 -5.30 12.68 -9.11
C LEU A 174 -5.22 14.20 -8.89
N LEU A 175 -5.62 14.70 -7.72
CA LEU A 175 -5.52 16.12 -7.37
C LEU A 175 -4.08 16.65 -7.37
N ARG A 176 -3.11 15.80 -7.02
CA ARG A 176 -1.70 16.14 -7.10
C ARG A 176 -1.24 16.24 -8.56
N LEU A 177 -1.64 15.29 -9.40
CA LEU A 177 -1.26 15.24 -10.82
C LEU A 177 -1.90 16.37 -11.63
N SER A 178 -3.09 16.82 -11.24
CA SER A 178 -3.75 17.99 -11.82
C SER A 178 -3.22 19.32 -11.32
N GLY A 179 -2.44 19.31 -10.24
CA GLY A 179 -1.84 20.53 -9.69
C GLY A 179 -0.76 21.09 -10.60
N THR A 180 -0.51 22.41 -10.50
CA THR A 180 0.45 23.16 -11.33
C THR A 180 1.88 22.61 -11.34
N LYS A 181 2.27 21.87 -10.29
CA LYS A 181 3.58 21.21 -10.22
C LYS A 181 3.74 20.10 -11.27
N TYR A 182 2.67 19.39 -11.60
CA TYR A 182 2.69 18.23 -12.48
C TYR A 182 1.96 18.50 -13.80
N GLY A 183 0.73 19.02 -13.74
CA GLY A 183 -0.06 19.38 -14.92
C GLY A 183 -0.32 18.22 -15.89
N LEU A 184 -0.49 17.00 -15.38
CA LEU A 184 -0.63 15.78 -16.21
C LEU A 184 -2.09 15.44 -16.56
N CYS A 185 -3.06 16.05 -15.91
CA CYS A 185 -4.48 15.85 -16.19
C CYS A 185 -5.31 17.00 -15.62
N GLU A 186 -6.58 17.10 -16.02
CA GLU A 186 -7.55 17.96 -15.35
C GLU A 186 -7.87 17.45 -13.92
N PRO A 187 -8.39 18.29 -13.02
CA PRO A 187 -8.84 17.81 -11.71
C PRO A 187 -10.05 16.87 -11.86
N PRO A 188 -10.14 15.79 -11.06
CA PRO A 188 -11.33 14.94 -11.06
C PRO A 188 -12.54 15.72 -10.53
N VAL A 189 -13.72 15.43 -11.06
CA VAL A 189 -14.99 15.96 -10.53
C VAL A 189 -15.44 15.09 -9.38
N ILE A 190 -15.55 15.64 -8.18
CA ILE A 190 -16.09 14.96 -7.00
C ILE A 190 -17.60 15.19 -6.97
N HIS A 191 -18.36 14.11 -6.89
CA HIS A 191 -19.83 14.17 -6.82
C HIS A 191 -20.31 14.10 -5.37
N GLU A 192 -19.78 13.13 -4.64
CA GLU A 192 -20.10 12.90 -3.23
C GLU A 192 -18.97 12.14 -2.54
N SER A 193 -19.01 12.12 -1.22
CA SER A 193 -17.98 11.50 -0.39
C SER A 193 -18.55 11.00 0.93
N PHE A 194 -17.99 9.90 1.42
CA PHE A 194 -18.17 9.43 2.79
C PHE A 194 -16.81 9.54 3.50
N THR A 195 -16.67 10.48 4.42
CA THR A 195 -15.38 10.77 5.06
C THR A 195 -15.53 11.02 6.55
N SER A 196 -14.46 10.85 7.32
CA SER A 196 -14.37 11.36 8.69
C SER A 196 -13.08 12.16 8.87
N GLY A 197 -12.94 12.85 10.01
CA GLY A 197 -11.62 13.38 10.42
C GLY A 197 -10.56 12.28 10.37
N ALA A 198 -9.37 12.61 9.87
CA ALA A 198 -8.35 11.64 9.52
C ALA A 198 -6.95 12.06 9.98
N THR A 199 -6.05 11.08 10.05
CA THR A 199 -4.63 11.31 10.36
C THR A 199 -3.74 10.29 9.65
N GLU A 200 -2.56 10.72 9.21
CA GLU A 200 -1.52 9.83 8.67
C GLU A 200 -0.79 9.06 9.78
N ASN A 201 -0.82 9.59 11.00
CA ASN A 201 -0.01 9.07 12.11
C ASN A 201 -0.67 7.89 12.85
N LEU A 202 -1.83 7.42 12.40
CA LEU A 202 -2.64 6.45 13.15
C LEU A 202 -1.91 5.13 13.37
N LEU A 203 -1.21 4.67 12.34
CA LEU A 203 -0.45 3.42 12.33
C LEU A 203 1.06 3.66 12.34
N GLU A 204 1.54 4.89 12.53
CA GLU A 204 2.97 5.21 12.33
C GLU A 204 3.87 4.47 13.34
N LYS A 205 3.47 4.38 14.62
CA LYS A 205 4.24 3.62 15.62
C LYS A 205 4.23 2.11 15.31
N PHE A 206 3.06 1.56 14.96
CA PHE A 206 2.90 0.16 14.56
C PHE A 206 3.76 -0.18 13.33
N ARG A 207 3.70 0.66 12.30
CA ARG A 207 4.54 0.58 11.10
C ARG A 207 6.02 0.68 11.44
N GLY A 208 6.40 1.60 12.32
CA GLY A 208 7.78 1.78 12.80
C GLY A 208 8.32 0.51 13.43
N THR A 209 7.61 -0.07 14.40
CA THR A 209 8.03 -1.31 15.05
C THR A 209 8.18 -2.48 14.07
N LEU A 210 7.25 -2.64 13.12
CA LEU A 210 7.36 -3.68 12.09
C LEU A 210 8.52 -3.43 11.12
N ARG A 211 8.77 -2.17 10.74
CA ARG A 211 9.91 -1.79 9.90
C ARG A 211 11.22 -2.13 10.62
N ASP A 212 11.35 -1.71 11.87
CA ASP A 212 12.60 -1.86 12.62
C ASP A 212 12.90 -3.35 12.85
N ALA A 213 11.90 -4.15 13.26
CA ALA A 213 12.05 -5.60 13.37
C ALA A 213 12.44 -6.26 12.03
N ARG A 214 11.87 -5.80 10.92
CA ARG A 214 12.22 -6.28 9.58
C ARG A 214 13.65 -5.91 9.18
N GLU A 215 14.09 -4.69 9.49
CA GLU A 215 15.45 -4.22 9.19
C GLU A 215 16.49 -4.99 10.00
N THR A 216 16.26 -5.21 11.30
CA THR A 216 17.10 -6.08 12.14
C THR A 216 17.15 -7.50 11.57
N ALA A 217 16.00 -8.11 11.26
CA ALA A 217 15.96 -9.46 10.70
C ALA A 217 16.73 -9.60 9.37
N ILE A 218 16.73 -8.56 8.53
CA ILE A 218 17.54 -8.54 7.30
C ILE A 218 19.04 -8.45 7.61
N ALA A 219 19.43 -7.62 8.59
CA ALA A 219 20.82 -7.44 8.98
C ALA A 219 21.41 -8.70 9.64
N GLU A 220 20.57 -9.47 10.34
CA GLU A 220 20.95 -10.68 11.08
C GLU A 220 20.69 -11.97 10.29
N ASP A 221 20.16 -11.87 9.07
CA ASP A 221 19.72 -13.01 8.23
C ASP A 221 18.72 -13.95 8.95
N ASP A 222 17.85 -13.36 9.80
CA ASP A 222 16.78 -14.06 10.51
C ASP A 222 15.55 -14.23 9.61
N GLU A 223 15.50 -15.35 8.90
CA GLU A 223 14.39 -15.69 8.01
C GLU A 223 13.06 -15.86 8.76
N VAL A 224 13.08 -16.40 9.98
CA VAL A 224 11.87 -16.65 10.79
C VAL A 224 11.18 -15.33 11.13
N THR A 225 11.94 -14.37 11.68
CA THR A 225 11.41 -13.05 12.00
C THR A 225 10.98 -12.31 10.74
N LEU A 226 11.75 -12.40 9.66
CA LEU A 226 11.41 -11.74 8.41
C LEU A 226 10.07 -12.23 7.82
N GLU A 227 9.85 -13.54 7.76
CA GLU A 227 8.60 -14.13 7.29
C GLU A 227 7.43 -13.81 8.21
N TYR A 228 7.67 -13.87 9.52
CA TYR A 228 6.66 -13.57 10.52
C TYR A 228 6.18 -12.12 10.44
N VAL A 229 7.10 -11.15 10.42
CA VAL A 229 6.77 -9.73 10.26
C VAL A 229 6.05 -9.47 8.94
N LYS A 230 6.50 -10.11 7.85
CA LYS A 230 5.80 -10.06 6.55
C LYS A 230 4.35 -10.51 6.66
N ALA A 231 4.11 -11.62 7.36
CA ALA A 231 2.78 -12.14 7.57
C ALA A 231 1.93 -11.22 8.46
N MET A 232 2.50 -10.62 9.50
CA MET A 232 1.79 -9.70 10.40
C MET A 232 1.15 -8.56 9.63
N TYR A 233 1.93 -7.77 8.88
CA TYR A 233 1.34 -6.63 8.15
C TYR A 233 0.47 -7.06 6.97
N SER A 234 0.85 -8.12 6.23
CA SER A 234 0.10 -8.53 5.05
C SER A 234 -1.28 -9.07 5.44
N LYS A 235 -1.33 -9.91 6.50
CA LYS A 235 -2.59 -10.45 7.01
C LYS A 235 -3.43 -9.37 7.67
N PHE A 236 -2.83 -8.51 8.51
CA PHE A 236 -3.52 -7.37 9.13
C PHE A 236 -4.32 -6.55 8.11
N VAL A 237 -3.68 -6.12 7.01
CA VAL A 237 -4.34 -5.37 5.93
C VAL A 237 -5.44 -6.20 5.26
N SER A 238 -5.20 -7.49 5.01
CA SER A 238 -6.22 -8.35 4.37
C SER A 238 -7.42 -8.67 5.26
N THR A 239 -7.26 -8.62 6.59
CA THR A 239 -8.29 -9.08 7.53
C THR A 239 -9.08 -7.99 8.24
N MET A 240 -8.67 -6.73 8.15
CA MET A 240 -9.42 -5.61 8.77
C MET A 240 -10.72 -5.25 8.03
N GLY A 241 -10.98 -5.82 6.85
CA GLY A 241 -12.28 -5.72 6.18
C GLY A 241 -13.28 -6.73 6.74
N GLU A 242 -13.81 -7.61 5.90
CA GLU A 242 -14.87 -8.55 6.27
C GLU A 242 -14.37 -9.91 6.80
N SER A 243 -13.21 -9.97 7.45
CA SER A 243 -12.66 -11.25 7.89
C SER A 243 -13.23 -11.72 9.23
N ASN A 244 -13.66 -12.99 9.29
CA ASN A 244 -14.03 -13.63 10.56
C ASN A 244 -12.84 -13.86 11.52
N TYR A 245 -11.61 -13.71 11.02
CA TYR A 245 -10.38 -13.91 11.79
C TYR A 245 -9.98 -12.69 12.62
N ASN A 246 -10.38 -11.48 12.22
CA ASN A 246 -10.14 -10.26 12.98
C ASN A 246 -11.48 -9.71 13.47
N ARG A 247 -11.83 -10.03 14.71
CA ARG A 247 -13.07 -9.56 15.35
C ARG A 247 -12.89 -8.25 16.12
N GLU A 248 -11.65 -7.81 16.28
CA GLU A 248 -11.28 -6.64 17.08
C GLU A 248 -11.30 -5.35 16.25
N LEU A 249 -11.24 -5.47 14.91
CA LEU A 249 -11.24 -4.33 14.00
C LEU A 249 -12.01 -4.66 12.71
N TYR A 250 -13.10 -3.95 12.46
CA TYR A 250 -13.92 -4.06 11.25
C TYR A 250 -13.99 -2.71 10.52
N ARG A 251 -12.99 -2.49 9.65
CA ARG A 251 -12.74 -1.26 8.89
C ARG A 251 -12.46 -1.58 7.41
N PRO A 252 -13.48 -1.95 6.62
CA PRO A 252 -13.33 -2.17 5.18
C PRO A 252 -12.83 -0.91 4.44
N ASP A 253 -13.17 0.27 4.94
CA ASP A 253 -12.64 1.54 4.44
C ASP A 253 -11.11 1.63 4.60
N TRP A 254 -10.56 1.25 5.76
CA TRP A 254 -9.11 1.22 5.97
C TRP A 254 -8.43 0.21 5.05
N MET A 255 -9.02 -0.97 4.87
CA MET A 255 -8.49 -1.99 3.96
C MET A 255 -8.32 -1.43 2.55
N HIS A 256 -9.37 -0.84 1.99
CA HIS A 256 -9.33 -0.28 0.63
C HIS A 256 -8.36 0.90 0.55
N ILE A 257 -8.32 1.78 1.56
CA ILE A 257 -7.39 2.91 1.61
C ILE A 257 -5.94 2.42 1.60
N ILE A 258 -5.56 1.48 2.47
CA ILE A 258 -4.18 0.97 2.54
C ILE A 258 -3.79 0.27 1.24
N ARG A 259 -4.69 -0.52 0.63
CA ARG A 259 -4.41 -1.15 -0.67
C ARG A 259 -4.20 -0.13 -1.77
N SER A 260 -5.09 0.85 -1.87
CA SER A 260 -4.99 1.93 -2.86
C SER A 260 -3.74 2.79 -2.63
N GLN A 261 -3.32 2.98 -1.38
CA GLN A 261 -2.06 3.66 -1.07
C GLN A 261 -0.85 2.89 -1.62
N ALA A 262 -0.84 1.56 -1.51
CA ALA A 262 0.24 0.75 -2.08
C ALA A 262 0.31 0.91 -3.60
N PHE A 263 -0.83 0.94 -4.28
CA PHE A 263 -0.92 1.19 -5.72
C PHE A 263 -0.47 2.61 -6.10
N ALA A 264 -0.89 3.63 -5.35
CA ALA A 264 -0.43 5.01 -5.54
C ALA A 264 1.09 5.17 -5.31
N ASN A 265 1.67 4.41 -4.38
CA ASN A 265 3.11 4.38 -4.15
C ASN A 265 3.86 3.77 -5.33
N LEU A 266 3.36 2.66 -5.90
CA LEU A 266 3.93 2.06 -7.11
C LEU A 266 3.85 3.04 -8.30
N TRP A 267 2.70 3.69 -8.49
CA TRP A 267 2.54 4.73 -9.51
C TRP A 267 3.56 5.86 -9.34
N THR A 268 3.76 6.33 -8.10
CA THR A 268 4.74 7.38 -7.80
C THR A 268 6.17 6.96 -8.14
N LYS A 269 6.52 5.68 -7.94
CA LYS A 269 7.82 5.12 -8.35
C LYS A 269 7.95 5.04 -9.88
N ALA A 270 6.89 4.63 -10.58
CA ALA A 270 6.86 4.66 -12.05
C ALA A 270 7.07 6.09 -12.59
N PHE A 271 6.37 7.07 -12.00
CA PHE A 271 6.55 8.47 -12.36
C PHE A 271 7.96 8.99 -12.06
N LYS A 272 8.55 8.61 -10.91
CA LYS A 272 9.95 8.95 -10.60
C LYS A 272 10.90 8.36 -11.64
N ALA A 273 10.74 7.09 -12.00
CA ALA A 273 11.55 6.44 -13.03
C ALA A 273 11.47 7.21 -14.37
N HIS A 274 10.25 7.53 -14.80
CA HIS A 274 10.03 8.33 -16.00
C HIS A 274 10.70 9.72 -15.94
N ASN A 275 10.57 10.42 -14.81
CA ASN A 275 11.15 11.76 -14.62
C ASN A 275 12.69 11.75 -14.60
N GLU A 276 13.29 10.63 -14.18
CA GLU A 276 14.74 10.41 -14.21
C GLU A 276 15.22 9.75 -15.52
N ASN A 277 14.42 9.85 -16.60
CA ASN A 277 14.72 9.35 -17.94
C ASN A 277 14.84 7.83 -18.09
N LEU A 278 14.29 7.05 -17.15
CA LEU A 278 14.07 5.63 -17.37
C LEU A 278 12.80 5.43 -18.20
N THR A 279 12.85 4.47 -19.13
CA THR A 279 11.65 4.07 -19.84
C THR A 279 10.86 3.10 -18.98
N VAL A 280 9.69 3.53 -18.48
CA VAL A 280 8.76 2.64 -17.77
C VAL A 280 8.12 1.70 -18.79
N VAL A 281 8.32 0.40 -18.65
CA VAL A 281 7.82 -0.62 -19.59
C VAL A 281 6.52 -1.22 -19.08
N ARG A 282 6.44 -1.51 -17.78
CA ARG A 282 5.30 -2.21 -17.19
C ARG A 282 5.18 -1.84 -15.71
N ALA A 283 3.94 -1.70 -15.23
CA ALA A 283 3.64 -1.53 -13.82
C ALA A 283 2.45 -2.43 -13.46
N MET A 284 2.65 -3.32 -12.49
CA MET A 284 1.68 -4.35 -12.17
C MET A 284 1.59 -4.68 -10.70
N GLY A 285 0.40 -5.10 -10.29
CA GLY A 285 0.19 -5.61 -8.95
C GLY A 285 0.43 -4.51 -7.92
N THR A 286 1.13 -4.85 -6.86
CA THR A 286 1.37 -3.94 -5.73
C THR A 286 2.81 -3.43 -5.69
N ASP A 287 3.72 -4.14 -6.34
CA ASP A 287 5.16 -4.04 -6.13
C ASP A 287 6.02 -4.29 -7.38
N GLU A 288 5.44 -4.51 -8.56
CA GLU A 288 6.22 -4.86 -9.76
C GLU A 288 6.35 -3.67 -10.73
N LEU A 289 7.58 -3.27 -11.02
CA LEU A 289 7.92 -2.18 -11.94
C LEU A 289 9.00 -2.62 -12.91
N HIS A 290 8.73 -2.55 -14.22
CA HIS A 290 9.71 -2.87 -15.25
C HIS A 290 10.22 -1.58 -15.89
N VAL A 291 11.53 -1.49 -16.00
CA VAL A 291 12.22 -0.33 -16.54
C VAL A 291 13.31 -0.73 -17.51
N LEU A 292 13.57 0.18 -18.45
CA LEU A 292 14.70 0.16 -19.35
C LEU A 292 15.57 1.39 -19.03
N GLY A 293 16.88 1.17 -18.91
CA GLY A 293 17.86 2.18 -18.52
C GLY A 293 18.55 1.85 -17.18
N ASP A 294 19.48 2.72 -16.75
CA ASP A 294 20.26 2.53 -15.53
C ASP A 294 19.42 2.86 -14.27
N TRP A 295 18.63 1.89 -13.84
CA TRP A 295 17.70 2.05 -12.72
C TRP A 295 18.38 2.29 -11.37
N ARG A 296 19.64 1.87 -11.21
CA ARG A 296 20.41 2.01 -9.96
C ARG A 296 20.73 3.46 -9.63
N ARG A 297 20.72 4.36 -10.64
CA ARG A 297 20.81 5.81 -10.41
C ARG A 297 19.56 6.39 -9.75
N VAL A 298 18.42 5.71 -9.88
CA VAL A 298 17.11 6.21 -9.43
C VAL A 298 16.66 5.55 -8.14
N PHE A 299 16.94 4.27 -7.98
CA PHE A 299 16.53 3.48 -6.83
C PHE A 299 17.73 2.80 -6.17
N PRO A 300 17.87 2.89 -4.83
CA PRO A 300 18.85 2.08 -4.12
C PRO A 300 18.47 0.60 -4.19
N GLU A 301 19.47 -0.24 -4.44
CA GLU A 301 19.33 -1.69 -4.48
C GLU A 301 19.43 -2.27 -3.07
N GLY A 302 18.53 -3.18 -2.73
CA GLY A 302 18.58 -3.91 -1.46
C GLY A 302 17.23 -4.48 -1.03
N ARG A 303 17.12 -4.81 0.27
CA ARG A 303 15.95 -5.47 0.86
C ARG A 303 15.17 -4.54 1.79
N GLY A 304 15.70 -3.36 2.13
CA GLY A 304 15.07 -2.34 2.97
C GLY A 304 13.79 -1.77 2.35
N VAL A 305 12.94 -1.14 3.17
CA VAL A 305 11.59 -0.69 2.76
C VAL A 305 11.63 0.42 1.69
N THR A 306 12.71 1.19 1.62
CA THR A 306 12.93 2.23 0.60
C THR A 306 13.66 1.72 -0.65
N GLU A 307 14.23 0.52 -0.57
CA GLU A 307 15.07 -0.12 -1.59
C GLU A 307 14.23 -1.00 -2.52
N VAL A 308 14.82 -1.38 -3.64
CA VAL A 308 14.22 -2.30 -4.62
C VAL A 308 15.20 -3.44 -4.91
N LYS A 309 14.69 -4.58 -5.37
CA LYS A 309 15.54 -5.70 -5.81
C LYS A 309 15.19 -6.11 -7.23
N VAL A 310 16.18 -6.66 -7.93
CA VAL A 310 15.95 -7.29 -9.23
C VAL A 310 15.12 -8.55 -9.03
N LYS A 311 13.99 -8.63 -9.74
CA LYS A 311 13.14 -9.81 -9.81
C LYS A 311 13.51 -10.69 -11.01
N ASP A 312 13.74 -10.05 -12.14
CA ASP A 312 14.05 -10.71 -13.41
C ASP A 312 14.71 -9.72 -14.38
N VAL A 313 15.41 -10.24 -15.38
CA VAL A 313 15.98 -9.49 -16.50
C VAL A 313 15.66 -10.24 -17.78
N TYR A 314 15.02 -9.56 -18.73
CA TYR A 314 14.65 -10.16 -20.00
C TYR A 314 14.83 -9.19 -21.16
N THR A 315 15.00 -9.75 -22.35
CA THR A 315 15.13 -8.97 -23.58
C THR A 315 13.77 -8.82 -24.26
N ALA A 316 13.44 -7.63 -24.73
CA ALA A 316 12.28 -7.40 -25.60
C ALA A 316 12.55 -6.29 -26.62
N GLY A 317 11.76 -6.29 -27.69
CA GLY A 317 11.89 -5.36 -28.81
C GLY A 317 11.76 -6.10 -30.13
N VAL A 318 11.55 -5.34 -31.20
CA VAL A 318 11.65 -5.86 -32.56
C VAL A 318 13.08 -5.59 -33.00
N GLY A 319 13.89 -6.65 -33.11
CA GLY A 319 15.15 -6.55 -33.83
C GLY A 319 14.83 -6.20 -35.28
N ASP A 320 15.64 -5.34 -35.90
CA ASP A 320 15.59 -5.16 -37.34
C ASP A 320 15.71 -6.55 -37.97
N ALA A 321 14.59 -7.09 -38.45
CA ALA A 321 14.63 -8.25 -39.31
C ALA A 321 15.32 -7.76 -40.58
N GLU A 322 16.59 -8.16 -40.74
CA GLU A 322 17.37 -7.94 -41.96
C GLU A 322 16.50 -8.33 -43.17
N ASN A 323 16.24 -7.36 -44.03
CA ASN A 323 15.91 -7.60 -45.44
C ASN A 323 17.20 -7.92 -46.19
#